data_AF-A0A924IWM5-F1
#
_entry.id   AF-A0A924IWM5-F1
#
_cell.length_a   1.000
_cell.length_b   1.000
_cell.length_c   1.000
_cell.angle_alpha   90.00
_cell.angle_beta   90.00
_cell.angle_gamma   90.00
#
_symmetry.space_group_name_H-M   'P 1'
#
loop_
_entity.id
_entity.type
_entity.pdbx_description
1 polymer ?
#
loop_
_entity_poly.entity_id
_entity_poly.type
_entity_poly.pdbx_seq_one_letter_code
_entity_poly.pdbx_strand_id
1 'polypeptide(L)' 'MKSNISIEITLDEDKMPETIEWTAPGGGIDAPQKAKAILLGLWDGAEKSALRIDLWTSKMMVDEMNDFFYQTFYGMADT' A
#
# COMPACT_ATOMS: atom_id res chain seq x y z
N MET A 1 -6.88 -10.80 -20.12
CA MET A 1 -7.84 -10.05 -19.28
C MET A 1 -7.06 -8.94 -18.59
N LYS A 2 -7.59 -7.72 -18.55
CA LYS A 2 -6.94 -6.57 -17.91
C LYS A 2 -7.70 -6.27 -16.61
N SER A 3 -6.97 -6.03 -15.52
CA SER A 3 -7.51 -5.55 -14.26
C SER A 3 -6.70 -4.33 -13.84
N ASN A 4 -7.35 -3.34 -13.25
CA ASN A 4 -6.70 -2.13 -12.75
C ASN A 4 -6.77 -2.13 -11.22
N ILE A 5 -5.68 -1.71 -10.59
CA ILE A 5 -5.63 -1.36 -9.18
C ILE A 5 -5.35 0.15 -9.13
N SER A 6 -6.17 0.92 -8.41
CA SER A 6 -5.96 2.35 -8.21
C SER A 6 -5.62 2.61 -6.76
N ILE A 7 -4.63 3.46 -6.51
CA ILE A 7 -4.24 3.94 -5.17
C ILE A 7 -4.23 5.45 -5.24
N GLU A 8 -5.09 6.09 -4.47
CA GLU A 8 -5.24 7.54 -4.39
C GLU A 8 -4.72 8.02 -3.04
N ILE A 9 -3.77 8.96 -3.07
CA ILE A 9 -3.16 9.55 -1.87
C ILE A 9 -3.49 11.04 -1.83
N THR A 10 -4.12 11.46 -0.74
CA THR A 10 -4.31 12.88 -0.43
C THR A 10 -3.22 13.30 0.55
N LEU A 11 -2.56 14.41 0.25
CA LEU A 11 -1.54 15.00 1.10
C LEU A 11 -2.09 16.20 1.87
N ASP A 12 -1.58 16.43 3.07
CA ASP A 12 -1.83 17.66 3.82
C ASP A 12 -0.94 18.83 3.34
N GLU A 13 -1.03 19.97 4.04
CA GLU A 13 -0.27 21.18 3.74
C GLU A 13 1.26 20.98 3.82
N ASP A 14 1.71 20.06 4.67
CA ASP A 14 3.12 19.69 4.86
C ASP A 14 3.57 18.58 3.90
N LYS A 15 2.71 18.19 2.95
CA LYS A 15 2.91 17.11 1.98
C LYS A 15 3.03 15.72 2.62
N MET A 16 2.45 15.53 3.81
CA MET A 16 2.36 14.24 4.46
C MET A 16 1.08 13.51 4.05
N PRO A 17 1.09 12.16 3.89
CA PRO A 17 -0.12 11.41 3.57
C PRO A 17 -1.20 11.56 4.65
N GLU A 18 -2.33 12.15 4.27
CA GLU A 18 -3.49 12.30 5.16
C GLU A 18 -4.46 11.13 5.00
N THR A 19 -4.74 10.74 3.75
CA THR A 19 -5.64 9.64 3.41
C THR A 19 -5.06 8.79 2.29
N ILE A 20 -5.24 7.48 2.39
CA ILE A 20 -4.94 6.51 1.34
C ILE A 20 -6.23 5.76 1.04
N GLU A 21 -6.64 5.76 -0.21
CA GLU A 21 -7.80 5.01 -0.70
C GLU A 21 -7.38 4.11 -1.86
N TRP A 22 -7.95 2.90 -1.95
CA TRP A 22 -7.60 1.96 -3.01
C TRP A 22 -8.83 1.23 -3.57
N THR A 23 -8.73 0.84 -4.85
CA THR A 23 -9.72 0.00 -5.55
C THR A 23 -9.02 -1.10 -6.33
N ALA A 24 -9.69 -2.25 -6.45
CA ALA A 24 -9.24 -3.39 -7.25
C ALA A 24 -10.46 -4.21 -7.73
N PRO A 25 -11.19 -3.76 -8.77
CA PRO A 25 -12.43 -4.42 -9.21
C PRO A 25 -12.23 -5.88 -9.60
N GLY A 26 -11.09 -6.23 -10.24
CA GLY A 26 -10.78 -7.63 -10.58
C GLY A 26 -10.50 -8.53 -9.37
N GLY A 27 -10.32 -7.94 -8.17
CA GLY A 27 -10.23 -8.64 -6.89
C GLY A 27 -11.48 -8.50 -6.02
N GLY A 28 -12.56 -7.91 -6.53
CA GLY A 28 -13.83 -7.71 -5.81
C GLY A 28 -13.90 -6.44 -4.94
N ILE A 29 -12.98 -5.49 -5.12
CA ILE A 29 -12.98 -4.21 -4.42
C ILE A 29 -13.42 -3.12 -5.39
N ASP A 30 -14.73 -3.00 -5.58
CA ASP A 30 -15.36 -2.12 -6.57
C ASP A 30 -15.46 -0.65 -6.11
N ALA A 31 -15.55 -0.42 -4.81
CA ALA A 31 -15.63 0.91 -4.21
C ALA A 31 -14.33 1.26 -3.47
N PRO A 32 -13.93 2.55 -3.43
CA PRO A 32 -12.74 2.99 -2.70
C PRO A 32 -12.77 2.54 -1.24
N GLN A 33 -11.71 1.83 -0.82
CA GLN A 33 -11.51 1.44 0.57
C GLN A 33 -10.36 2.22 1.18
N LYS A 34 -10.55 2.66 2.42
CA LYS A 34 -9.52 3.40 3.16
C LYS A 34 -8.45 2.44 3.70
N ALA A 35 -7.20 2.85 3.57
CA ALA A 35 -6.06 2.20 4.20
C ALA A 35 -5.30 3.22 5.05
N LYS A 36 -4.62 2.71 6.09
CA LYS A 36 -3.70 3.53 6.90
C LYS A 36 -2.26 3.48 6.38
N ALA A 37 -1.91 2.46 5.62
CA ALA A 37 -0.59 2.30 5.02
C ALA A 37 -0.63 1.42 3.77
N ILE A 38 0.43 1.51 2.98
CA ILE A 38 0.72 0.65 1.84
C ILE A 38 2.23 0.36 1.77
N LEU A 39 2.57 -0.88 1.45
CA LEU A 39 3.90 -1.30 0.99
C LEU A 39 3.73 -1.85 -0.42
N LEU A 40 4.24 -1.12 -1.42
CA LEU A 40 4.17 -1.53 -2.81
C LEU A 40 5.59 -1.77 -3.33
N GLY A 41 5.91 -3.02 -3.62
CA GLY A 41 7.13 -3.42 -4.30
C GLY A 41 6.85 -3.82 -5.75
N LEU A 42 7.63 -3.29 -6.68
CA LEU A 42 7.64 -3.67 -8.09
C LEU A 42 9.04 -4.15 -8.46
N TRP A 43 9.13 -5.33 -9.06
CA TRP A 43 10.40 -5.84 -9.57
C TRP A 43 10.59 -5.42 -11.02
N ASP A 44 11.62 -4.62 -11.28
CA ASP A 44 12.06 -4.31 -12.64
C ASP A 44 13.02 -5.41 -13.12
N GLY A 45 12.56 -6.25 -14.05
CA GLY A 45 13.35 -7.34 -14.61
C GLY A 45 14.47 -6.89 -15.55
N ALA A 46 14.39 -5.68 -16.11
CA ALA A 46 15.43 -5.15 -17.00
C ALA A 46 16.61 -4.62 -16.18
N GLU A 47 16.32 -3.77 -15.19
CA GLU A 47 17.33 -3.19 -14.30
C GLU A 47 17.72 -4.13 -13.15
N LYS A 48 17.01 -5.25 -12.98
CA LYS A 48 17.17 -6.21 -11.88
C LYS A 48 17.16 -5.53 -10.52
N SER A 49 16.17 -4.65 -10.33
CA SER A 49 16.06 -3.84 -9.13
C SER A 49 14.62 -3.79 -8.62
N ALA A 50 14.48 -3.49 -7.33
CA ALA A 50 13.17 -3.28 -6.70
C ALA A 50 12.85 -1.78 -6.68
N LEU A 51 11.72 -1.41 -7.25
CA LEU A 51 11.08 -0.12 -7.06
C LEU A 51 10.10 -0.24 -5.89
N ARG A 52 10.07 0.76 -5.02
CA ARG A 52 9.23 0.73 -3.82
C ARG A 52 8.52 2.05 -3.58
N ILE A 53 7.28 1.95 -3.12
CA ILE A 53 6.50 3.04 -2.55
C ILE A 53 5.99 2.56 -1.19
N ASP A 54 6.48 3.19 -0.12
CA ASP A 54 6.05 2.90 1.24
C ASP A 54 5.45 4.17 1.82
N LEU A 55 4.17 4.12 2.16
CA LEU A 55 3.45 5.27 2.69
C LEU A 55 2.60 4.82 3.87
N TRP A 56 2.49 5.67 4.88
CA TRP A 56 1.55 5.53 5.97
C TRP A 56 0.99 6.90 6.32
N THR A 57 -0.27 6.91 6.75
CA THR A 57 -0.93 8.12 7.21
C THR A 57 -0.40 8.52 8.58
N SER A 58 -0.43 9.82 8.89
CA SER A 58 -0.09 10.34 10.24
C SER A 58 -0.98 9.80 11.36
N LYS A 59 -2.13 9.20 11.01
CA LYS A 59 -3.11 8.60 11.93
C LYS A 59 -2.80 7.14 12.29
N MET A 60 -1.78 6.54 11.68
CA MET A 60 -1.35 5.18 11.99
C MET A 60 -0.49 5.19 13.26
N MET A 61 -0.87 4.39 14.25
CA MET A 61 -0.13 4.28 15.50
C MET A 61 1.11 3.37 15.32
N VAL A 62 2.11 3.53 16.21
CA VAL A 62 3.39 2.79 16.10
C VAL A 62 3.21 1.28 16.28
N ASP A 63 2.30 0.86 17.15
CA ASP A 63 1.91 -0.55 17.32
C ASP A 63 1.26 -1.10 16.04
N GLU A 64 0.35 -0.34 15.41
CA GLU A 64 -0.22 -0.71 14.10
C GLU A 64 0.87 -0.85 13.03
N MET A 65 1.90 0.02 13.04
CA MET A 65 3.03 -0.10 12.09
C MET A 65 3.81 -1.39 12.31
N ASN A 66 4.11 -1.74 13.56
CA ASN A 66 4.81 -2.98 13.90
C ASN A 66 4.02 -4.21 13.46
N ASP A 67 2.71 -4.22 13.75
CA ASP A 67 1.80 -5.28 13.33
C ASP A 67 1.75 -5.39 11.80
N PHE A 68 1.65 -4.26 11.11
CA PHE A 68 1.62 -4.22 9.64
C PHE A 68 2.88 -4.80 9.02
N PHE A 69 4.07 -4.43 9.49
CA PHE A 69 5.31 -5.01 9.00
C PHE A 69 5.40 -6.51 9.32
N TYR A 70 5.11 -6.90 10.56
CA TYR A 70 5.13 -8.31 10.96
C TYR A 70 4.20 -9.15 10.09
N GLN A 71 2.94 -8.75 9.96
CA GLN A 71 1.94 -9.49 9.18
C GLN A 71 2.30 -9.54 7.70
N THR A 72 2.83 -8.45 7.13
CA THR A 72 3.26 -8.41 5.73
C THR A 72 4.40 -9.39 5.48
N PHE A 73 5.46 -9.36 6.29
CA PHE A 73 6.60 -10.25 6.11
C PHE A 73 6.28 -11.71 6.44
N TYR A 74 5.51 -11.94 7.51
CA TYR A 74 5.06 -13.28 7.88
C TYR A 74 4.20 -13.88 6.76
N GLY A 75 3.24 -13.12 6.22
CA GLY A 75 2.40 -13.58 5.11
C GLY A 75 3.19 -13.91 3.83
N MET A 76 4.27 -13.18 3.54
CA MET A 76 5.17 -13.54 2.44
C MET A 76 6.03 -14.78 2.70
N ALA A 77 6.29 -15.11 3.97
CA ALA A 77 6.99 -16.34 4.33
C ALA A 77 6.09 -17.58 4.28
N ASP A 78 4.76 -17.39 4.32
CA ASP A 78 3.74 -18.44 4.27
C ASP A 78 3.38 -18.88 2.83
N THR A 79 4.08 -18.34 1.82
CA THR A 79 3.96 -18.71 0.40
C THR A 79 5.14 -19.54 -0.08
#